data_AF-A0A651I2L1-F1
#
_entry.id   AF-A0A651I2L1-F1
#
_cell.length_a   1.000
_cell.length_b   1.000
_cell.length_c   1.000
_cell.angle_alpha   90.00
_cell.angle_beta   90.00
_cell.angle_gamma   90.00
#
_symmetry.space_group_name_H-M   'P 1'
#
loop_
_entity.id
_entity.type
_entity.pdbx_description
1 polymer ?
#
loop_
_entity_poly.entity_id
_entity_poly.type
_entity_poly.pdbx_seq_one_letter_code
_entity_poly.pdbx_strand_id
1 'polypeptide(L)'
;MNQEEKNKGAGDDGTFFPKLKEMLIDFWHYVRELIDLEKDTKADAHETIAQIDKSVVFKGTNLWILIFSVLVCAVGLNINSTAVVIGAMLISPLLGPIMGIGLGVGINSFSLIKKSLLNFGEMVSFAVIASAIYFFITPLSEA
;
A
#
# COMPACT_ATOMS: atom_id res chain seq x y z
N MET A 1 64.96 14.38 -4.69
CA MET A 1 64.31 14.87 -5.92
C MET A 1 63.70 13.64 -6.60
N ASN A 2 62.66 13.08 -5.96
CA ASN A 2 61.23 13.09 -6.37
C ASN A 2 60.98 11.87 -7.28
N GLN A 3 60.33 10.78 -6.82
CA GLN A 3 58.88 10.66 -6.62
C GLN A 3 58.09 11.41 -7.69
N GLU A 4 57.88 10.78 -8.83
CA GLU A 4 56.65 10.94 -9.60
C GLU A 4 56.49 9.75 -10.57
N GLU A 5 55.27 9.21 -10.55
CA GLU A 5 54.69 8.32 -11.56
C GLU A 5 55.08 6.83 -11.54
N LYS A 6 54.96 6.27 -10.35
CA LYS A 6 54.37 4.95 -10.14
C LYS A 6 52.88 4.96 -10.54
N ASN A 7 52.51 4.84 -11.81
CA ASN A 7 51.17 4.33 -12.18
C ASN A 7 51.01 4.04 -13.68
N LYS A 8 50.54 2.84 -14.01
CA LYS A 8 49.72 2.42 -15.17
C LYS A 8 49.97 0.93 -15.36
N GLY A 9 49.02 0.04 -15.15
CA GLY A 9 47.60 0.15 -14.88
C GLY A 9 47.14 -1.29 -14.94
N ALA A 10 46.41 -1.72 -13.91
CA ALA A 10 45.90 -3.07 -13.76
C ALA A 10 45.14 -3.51 -15.02
N GLY A 11 45.23 -4.80 -15.33
CA GLY A 11 44.50 -5.42 -16.43
C GLY A 11 43.02 -5.07 -16.37
N ASP A 12 42.58 -4.34 -17.39
CA ASP A 12 41.19 -4.06 -17.69
C ASP A 12 40.78 -5.01 -18.82
N ASP A 13 40.16 -6.11 -18.42
CA ASP A 13 39.55 -7.11 -19.25
C ASP A 13 38.29 -6.54 -19.92
N GLY A 14 38.42 -6.20 -21.20
CA GLY A 14 37.42 -5.57 -22.07
C GLY A 14 36.11 -6.36 -22.33
N THR A 15 35.69 -7.24 -21.43
CA THR A 15 34.41 -7.96 -21.46
C THR A 15 33.47 -7.55 -20.31
N PHE A 16 33.97 -6.86 -19.29
CA PHE A 16 33.18 -6.45 -18.12
C PHE A 16 32.26 -5.24 -18.40
N PHE A 17 32.82 -4.18 -19.01
CA PHE A 17 32.08 -2.98 -19.39
C PHE A 17 30.89 -3.20 -20.35
N PRO A 18 30.99 -4.02 -21.43
CA PRO A 18 29.84 -4.25 -22.32
C PRO A 18 28.72 -5.02 -21.62
N LYS A 19 29.04 -5.99 -20.76
CA LYS A 19 28.05 -6.78 -20.03
C LYS A 19 27.29 -5.96 -18.98
N LEU A 20 27.97 -5.02 -18.31
CA LEU A 20 27.32 -4.06 -17.41
C LEU A 20 26.36 -3.13 -18.16
N LYS A 21 26.74 -2.71 -19.37
CA LYS A 21 25.92 -1.85 -20.22
C LYS A 21 24.64 -2.54 -20.70
N GLU A 22 24.73 -3.81 -21.13
CA GLU A 22 23.55 -4.58 -21.52
C GLU A 22 22.58 -4.77 -20.35
N MET A 23 23.10 -5.15 -19.18
CA MET A 23 22.28 -5.32 -17.98
C MET A 23 21.59 -4.01 -17.52
N LEU A 24 22.26 -2.86 -17.69
CA LEU A 24 21.68 -1.55 -17.42
C LEU A 24 20.61 -1.15 -18.44
N ILE A 25 20.75 -1.54 -19.71
CA ILE A 25 19.76 -1.26 -20.76
C ILE A 25 18.51 -2.10 -20.55
N ASP A 26 18.65 -3.37 -20.16
CA ASP A 26 17.53 -4.25 -19.84
C ASP A 26 16.80 -3.76 -18.59
N PHE A 27 17.54 -3.36 -17.55
CA PHE A 27 16.98 -2.73 -16.36
C PHE A 27 16.25 -1.41 -16.70
N TRP A 28 16.83 -0.58 -17.57
CA TRP A 28 16.20 0.66 -18.00
C TRP A 28 14.93 0.42 -18.83
N HIS A 29 14.91 -0.61 -19.66
CA HIS A 29 13.70 -1.03 -20.37
C HIS A 29 12.63 -1.54 -19.40
N TYR A 30 13.01 -2.36 -18.41
CA TYR A 30 12.08 -2.81 -17.37
C TYR A 30 11.50 -1.64 -16.58
N VAL A 31 12.33 -0.71 -16.10
CA VAL A 31 11.87 0.49 -15.39
C VAL A 31 10.97 1.35 -16.28
N ARG A 32 11.33 1.52 -17.56
CA ARG A 32 10.52 2.29 -18.51
C ARG A 32 9.19 1.61 -18.79
N GLU A 33 9.14 0.29 -18.84
CA GLU A 33 7.91 -0.51 -19.00
C GLU A 33 7.03 -0.43 -17.75
N LEU A 34 7.61 -0.42 -16.55
CA LEU A 34 6.87 -0.18 -15.29
C LEU A 34 6.29 1.24 -15.22
N ILE A 35 6.93 2.20 -15.89
CA ILE A 35 6.49 3.60 -15.95
C ILE A 35 5.57 3.86 -17.16
N ASP A 36 5.43 2.90 -18.08
CA ASP A 36 4.61 3.04 -19.29
C ASP A 36 3.11 2.88 -18.97
N LEU A 37 2.57 3.90 -18.30
CA LEU A 37 1.18 4.04 -17.87
C LEU A 37 0.22 4.32 -19.03
N GLU A 38 0.69 4.42 -20.28
CA GLU A 38 -0.17 4.74 -21.43
C GLU A 38 -1.17 3.62 -21.75
N LYS A 39 -0.85 2.36 -21.38
CA LYS A 39 -1.80 1.24 -21.44
C LYS A 39 -2.90 1.33 -20.37
N ASP A 40 -2.54 1.74 -19.14
CA ASP A 40 -3.49 1.91 -18.03
C ASP A 40 -4.33 3.19 -18.14
N THR A 41 -3.81 4.23 -18.80
CA THR A 41 -4.53 5.50 -19.03
C THR A 41 -5.73 5.34 -19.97
N LYS A 42 -5.77 4.25 -20.75
CA LYS A 42 -6.92 3.86 -21.58
C LYS A 42 -7.93 2.96 -20.85
N ALA A 43 -7.77 2.76 -19.54
CA ALA A 43 -8.78 2.06 -18.75
C ALA A 43 -10.12 2.78 -18.92
N ASP A 44 -11.09 2.05 -19.48
CA ASP A 44 -12.43 2.60 -19.69
C ASP A 44 -13.00 3.03 -18.34
N ALA A 45 -13.68 4.18 -18.30
CA ALA A 45 -14.32 4.68 -17.09
C ALA A 45 -15.23 3.62 -16.45
N HIS A 46 -15.85 2.78 -17.29
CA HIS A 46 -16.64 1.64 -16.86
C HIS A 46 -15.84 0.57 -16.11
N GLU A 47 -14.62 0.25 -16.55
CA GLU A 47 -13.75 -0.70 -15.86
C GLU A 47 -13.31 -0.17 -14.50
N THR A 48 -12.96 1.11 -14.41
CA THR A 48 -12.59 1.76 -13.15
C THR A 48 -13.76 1.72 -12.15
N ILE A 49 -14.98 2.03 -12.60
CA ILE A 49 -16.19 1.96 -11.76
C ILE A 49 -16.43 0.52 -11.28
N ALA A 50 -16.27 -0.47 -12.16
CA ALA A 50 -16.45 -1.88 -11.82
C ALA A 50 -15.39 -2.38 -10.82
N GLN A 51 -14.14 -1.93 -10.95
CA GLN A 51 -13.08 -2.24 -9.99
C GLN A 51 -13.38 -1.63 -8.61
N ILE A 52 -13.81 -0.37 -8.56
CA ILE A 52 -14.18 0.29 -7.30
C ILE A 52 -15.39 -0.42 -6.66
N ASP A 53 -16.45 -0.73 -7.42
CA ASP A 53 -17.64 -1.43 -6.88
C ASP A 53 -17.31 -2.81 -6.30
N LYS A 54 -16.37 -3.55 -6.92
CA LYS A 54 -15.84 -4.79 -6.37
C LYS A 54 -15.04 -4.55 -5.09
N SER A 55 -14.21 -3.51 -5.09
CA SER A 55 -13.40 -3.14 -3.94
C SER A 55 -14.23 -2.71 -2.73
N VAL A 56 -15.48 -2.29 -2.89
CA VAL A 56 -16.36 -1.87 -1.78
C VAL A 56 -16.76 -3.03 -0.86
N VAL A 57 -16.84 -4.25 -1.39
CA VAL A 57 -17.35 -5.39 -0.63
C VAL A 57 -16.23 -6.05 0.15
N PHE A 58 -16.23 -5.83 1.46
CA PHE A 58 -15.25 -6.43 2.36
C PHE A 58 -15.90 -7.56 3.17
N LYS A 59 -15.58 -8.80 2.78
CA LYS A 59 -16.02 -10.01 3.50
C LYS A 59 -14.86 -10.97 3.70
N GLY A 60 -14.95 -11.79 4.75
CA GLY A 60 -13.98 -12.85 5.02
C GLY A 60 -12.60 -12.31 5.37
N THR A 61 -11.62 -12.56 4.51
CA THR A 61 -10.19 -12.29 4.75
C THR A 61 -9.90 -10.85 5.09
N ASN A 62 -10.51 -9.89 4.38
CA ASN A 62 -10.22 -8.49 4.60
C ASN A 62 -10.69 -7.99 5.97
N LEU A 63 -11.76 -8.59 6.53
CA LEU A 63 -12.20 -8.26 7.88
C LEU A 63 -11.21 -8.77 8.94
N TRP A 64 -10.64 -9.96 8.72
CA TRP A 64 -9.56 -10.47 9.57
C TRP A 64 -8.32 -9.56 9.51
N ILE A 65 -7.92 -9.14 8.31
CA ILE A 65 -6.81 -8.20 8.11
C ILE A 65 -7.08 -6.88 8.84
N LEU A 66 -8.32 -6.38 8.79
CA LEU A 66 -8.72 -5.17 9.52
C LEU A 66 -8.54 -5.34 11.03
N ILE A 67 -8.99 -6.46 11.60
CA ILE A 67 -8.84 -6.75 13.03
C ILE A 67 -7.36 -6.78 13.41
N PHE A 68 -6.52 -7.49 12.63
CA PHE A 68 -5.07 -7.50 12.89
C PHE A 68 -4.42 -6.12 12.75
N SER A 69 -4.82 -5.32 11.76
CA SER A 69 -4.35 -3.94 11.59
C SER A 69 -4.69 -3.09 12.82
N VAL A 70 -5.90 -3.19 13.36
CA VAL A 70 -6.32 -2.47 14.58
C VAL A 70 -5.50 -2.89 15.79
N LEU A 71 -5.24 -4.19 15.97
CA LEU A 71 -4.41 -4.68 17.08
C LEU A 71 -2.97 -4.17 16.98
N VAL A 72 -2.36 -4.24 15.79
CA VAL A 72 -1.00 -3.72 15.54
C VAL A 72 -0.94 -2.21 15.76
N CYS A 73 -1.96 -1.48 15.32
CA CYS A 73 -2.09 -0.04 15.56
C CYS A 73 -2.16 0.27 17.06
N ALA A 74 -2.97 -0.47 17.82
CA ALA A 74 -3.12 -0.28 19.25
C ALA A 74 -1.81 -0.59 20.02
N VAL A 75 -1.10 -1.65 19.65
CA VAL A 75 0.25 -1.94 20.17
C VAL A 75 1.21 -0.81 19.81
N GLY A 76 1.20 -0.35 18.55
CA GLY A 76 2.00 0.77 18.07
C GLY A 76 1.79 2.06 18.85
N LEU A 77 0.52 2.36 19.19
CA LEU A 77 0.16 3.48 20.06
C LEU A 77 0.68 3.29 21.48
N ASN A 78 0.58 2.08 22.04
CA ASN A 78 1.06 1.80 23.40
C ASN A 78 2.58 2.02 23.52
N ILE A 79 3.36 1.63 22.51
CA ILE A 79 4.81 1.83 22.46
C ILE A 79 5.23 3.19 21.86
N ASN A 80 4.29 4.12 21.65
CA ASN A 80 4.53 5.42 21.01
C ASN A 80 5.28 5.36 19.66
N SER A 81 5.08 4.30 18.88
CA SER A 81 5.74 4.10 17.59
C SER A 81 4.84 4.52 16.43
N THR A 82 5.05 5.74 15.94
CA THR A 82 4.38 6.25 14.74
C THR A 82 4.62 5.35 13.52
N ALA A 83 5.83 4.78 13.39
CA ALA A 83 6.17 3.89 12.27
C ALA A 83 5.24 2.67 12.20
N VAL A 84 4.92 2.06 13.34
CA VAL A 84 4.00 0.90 13.41
C VAL A 84 2.57 1.32 13.10
N VAL A 85 2.14 2.49 13.58
CA VAL A 85 0.80 3.03 13.29
C VAL A 85 0.61 3.29 11.80
N ILE A 86 1.59 3.91 11.13
CA ILE A 86 1.54 4.13 9.67
C ILE A 86 1.58 2.80 8.92
N GLY A 87 2.40 1.84 9.37
CA GLY A 87 2.44 0.49 8.78
C GLY A 87 1.07 -0.20 8.83
N ALA A 88 0.36 -0.08 9.95
CA ALA A 88 -1.00 -0.62 10.08
C ALA A 88 -2.00 0.06 9.12
N MET A 89 -1.85 1.37 8.84
CA MET A 89 -2.67 2.09 7.86
C MET A 89 -2.47 1.56 6.43
N LEU A 90 -1.25 1.18 6.06
CA LEU A 90 -0.93 0.64 4.73
C LEU A 90 -1.55 -0.75 4.47
N ILE A 91 -1.76 -1.52 5.53
CA ILE A 91 -2.36 -2.86 5.46
C ILE A 91 -3.90 -2.77 5.44
N SER A 92 -4.47 -1.66 5.90
CA SER A 92 -5.91 -1.57 6.15
C SER A 92 -6.74 -1.56 4.86
N PRO A 93 -7.72 -2.48 4.73
CA PRO A 93 -8.59 -2.54 3.57
C PRO A 93 -9.66 -1.44 3.52
N LEU A 94 -9.68 -0.48 4.45
CA LEU A 94 -10.71 0.56 4.54
C LEU A 94 -10.74 1.54 3.35
N LEU A 95 -9.73 1.55 2.48
CA LEU A 95 -9.72 2.45 1.33
C LEU A 95 -10.80 2.13 0.29
N GLY A 96 -11.20 0.86 0.15
CA GLY A 96 -12.21 0.45 -0.83
C GLY A 96 -13.59 1.10 -0.63
N PRO A 97 -14.22 1.03 0.56
CA PRO A 97 -15.54 1.61 0.75
C PRO A 97 -15.50 3.14 0.73
N ILE A 98 -14.42 3.75 1.22
CA ILE A 98 -14.24 5.21 1.18
C ILE A 98 -14.19 5.70 -0.27
N MET A 99 -13.40 5.04 -1.13
CA MET A 99 -13.39 5.34 -2.56
C MET A 99 -14.74 5.07 -3.23
N GLY A 100 -15.45 4.01 -2.84
CA GLY A 100 -16.79 3.72 -3.35
C GLY A 100 -17.84 4.78 -3.00
N ILE A 101 -17.78 5.35 -1.78
CA ILE A 101 -18.64 6.48 -1.38
C ILE A 101 -18.31 7.69 -2.26
N GLY A 102 -17.03 8.06 -2.38
CA GLY A 102 -16.58 9.21 -3.17
C GLY A 102 -16.96 9.09 -4.65
N LEU A 103 -16.69 7.93 -5.26
CA LEU A 103 -17.12 7.63 -6.62
C LEU A 103 -18.63 7.69 -6.76
N GLY A 104 -19.36 7.05 -5.84
CA GLY A 104 -20.82 7.04 -5.84
C GLY A 104 -21.42 8.43 -5.80
N VAL A 105 -20.84 9.35 -5.02
CA VAL A 105 -21.22 10.77 -5.01
C VAL A 105 -20.86 11.43 -6.35
N GLY A 106 -19.66 11.19 -6.88
CA GLY A 106 -19.21 11.76 -8.16
C GLY A 106 -20.06 11.37 -9.37
N ILE A 107 -20.55 10.12 -9.42
CA ILE A 107 -21.44 9.64 -10.50
C ILE A 107 -22.93 9.65 -10.12
N ASN A 108 -23.28 10.22 -8.96
CA ASN A 108 -24.64 10.25 -8.40
C ASN A 108 -25.34 8.86 -8.34
N SER A 109 -24.60 7.81 -7.99
CA SER A 109 -25.10 6.45 -7.83
C SER A 109 -25.47 6.15 -6.38
N PHE A 110 -26.74 6.36 -6.03
CA PHE A 110 -27.26 6.05 -4.70
C PHE A 110 -27.08 4.59 -4.28
N SER A 111 -27.12 3.66 -5.25
CA SER A 111 -26.86 2.23 -5.00
C SER A 111 -25.43 2.01 -4.47
N LEU A 112 -24.43 2.61 -5.14
CA LEU A 112 -23.03 2.49 -4.76
C LEU A 112 -22.76 3.19 -3.43
N ILE A 113 -23.33 4.37 -3.21
CA ILE A 113 -23.22 5.12 -1.95
C ILE A 113 -23.75 4.26 -0.79
N LYS A 114 -24.99 3.78 -0.88
CA LYS A 114 -25.62 3.01 0.20
C LYS A 114 -24.86 1.72 0.49
N LYS A 115 -24.47 0.99 -0.56
CA LYS A 115 -23.66 -0.23 -0.43
C LYS A 115 -22.33 0.07 0.27
N SER A 116 -21.63 1.11 -0.15
CA SER A 116 -20.33 1.48 0.42
C SER A 116 -20.43 1.97 1.85
N LEU A 117 -21.48 2.75 2.18
CA LEU A 117 -21.72 3.24 3.53
C LEU A 117 -22.01 2.11 4.52
N LEU A 118 -22.82 1.12 4.10
CA LEU A 118 -23.15 -0.03 4.95
C LEU A 118 -21.92 -0.90 5.21
N ASN A 119 -21.15 -1.23 4.16
CA ASN A 119 -19.90 -1.99 4.33
C ASN A 119 -18.88 -1.22 5.18
N PHE A 120 -18.75 0.10 4.98
CA PHE A 120 -17.89 0.95 5.81
C PHE A 120 -18.33 0.94 7.28
N GLY A 121 -19.63 1.08 7.53
CA GLY A 121 -20.19 1.05 8.89
C GLY A 121 -19.94 -0.29 9.59
N GLU A 122 -20.08 -1.41 8.87
CA GLU A 122 -19.74 -2.74 9.39
C GLU A 122 -18.25 -2.81 9.77
N MET A 123 -17.35 -2.39 8.88
CA MET A 123 -15.91 -2.38 9.14
C MET A 123 -15.52 -1.51 10.34
N VAL A 124 -16.06 -0.28 10.43
CA VAL A 124 -15.82 0.61 11.56
C VAL A 124 -16.33 0.00 12.86
N SER A 125 -17.51 -0.64 12.84
CA SER A 125 -18.06 -1.32 14.01
C SER A 125 -17.12 -2.43 14.50
N PHE A 126 -16.62 -3.29 13.61
CA PHE A 126 -15.65 -4.32 13.96
C PHE A 126 -14.32 -3.74 14.45
N ALA A 127 -13.82 -2.67 13.84
CA ALA A 127 -12.60 -2.00 14.27
C ALA A 127 -12.72 -1.43 15.69
N VAL A 128 -13.83 -0.73 15.97
CA VAL A 128 -14.12 -0.19 17.31
C VAL A 128 -14.23 -1.32 18.32
N ILE A 129 -14.99 -2.38 18.02
CA ILE A 129 -15.12 -3.55 18.91
C ILE A 129 -13.76 -4.20 19.18
N ALA A 130 -12.95 -4.44 18.14
CA ALA A 130 -11.62 -5.04 18.29
C ALA A 130 -10.69 -4.17 19.16
N SER A 131 -10.68 -2.85 18.94
CA SER A 131 -9.91 -1.92 19.76
C SER A 131 -10.39 -1.88 21.20
N ALA A 132 -11.70 -1.89 21.43
CA ALA A 132 -12.29 -1.90 22.75
C ALA A 132 -11.96 -3.19 23.51
N ILE A 133 -12.04 -4.34 22.84
CA ILE A 133 -11.61 -5.63 23.41
C ILE A 133 -10.13 -5.60 23.77
N TYR A 134 -9.27 -5.08 22.88
CA TYR A 134 -7.83 -4.98 23.13
C TYR A 134 -7.53 -4.12 24.36
N PHE A 135 -8.14 -2.92 24.47
CA PHE A 135 -7.98 -2.04 25.64
C PHE A 135 -8.63 -2.62 26.90
N PHE A 136 -9.69 -3.41 26.76
CA PHE A 136 -10.31 -4.07 27.90
C PHE A 136 -9.44 -5.21 28.46
N ILE A 137 -8.81 -6.00 27.58
CA ILE A 137 -7.89 -7.09 27.96
C ILE A 137 -6.54 -6.55 28.42
N THR A 138 -6.12 -5.40 27.92
CA THR A 138 -4.87 -4.71 28.28
C THR A 138 -5.25 -3.55 29.20
N PRO A 139 -5.51 -3.77 30.50
CA PRO A 139 -5.88 -2.67 31.37
C PRO A 139 -4.67 -1.74 31.42
N LEU A 140 -4.85 -0.49 31.02
CA LEU A 140 -3.87 0.58 31.17
C LEU A 140 -3.71 1.00 32.65
N SER A 141 -3.70 0.04 33.57
CA SER A 141 -3.67 0.27 35.02
C SER A 141 -2.25 0.45 35.58
N GLU A 142 -1.21 0.41 34.75
CA GLU A 142 0.18 0.67 35.16
C GLU A 142 0.91 1.55 34.14
N ALA A 143 0.40 2.77 33.95
CA ALA A 143 1.17 3.88 33.43
C ALA A 143 1.13 5.05 34.42
#